data_AF-A0A226D7U0-F1
#
_entry.id   AF-A0A226D7U0-F1
#
_cell.length_a   1.000
_cell.length_b   1.000
_cell.length_c   1.000
_cell.angle_alpha   90.00
_cell.angle_beta   90.00
_cell.angle_gamma   90.00
#
_symmetry.space_group_name_H-M   'P 1'
#
loop_
_entity.id
_entity.type
_entity.pdbx_description
1 polymer ?
#
loop_
_entity_poly.entity_id
_entity_poly.type
_entity_poly.pdbx_seq_one_letter_code
_entity_poly.pdbx_strand_id
1 'polypeptide(L)'
;MFASNGVFIVIGISLKNSVLASPTIYEAKIGRNRYNLIFVYTLVSVWVLLVGTIMTNWYKTSFTMDLIVPTTYHSPWTSVMDVEGIKILMPFQRMGEDVANAYPGLDYILYRDFYDNILLRCHEIAQSDVENQRQMSYKITATRLLNLLAPHFGMDSNLNIVNLDRTFKFDYDENGIPPYNKSLLHNFPIQPVEYNQGDSYEILKTLSSCGKVALLDTDENIKKITPFLNDNPENVVFVSGTGDSFFNEMTAWILFPVRDSYAEQRLKITMRIGHIPRKKQFHV
;
A
#
# COMPACT_ATOMS: atom_id res chain seq x y z
N MET A 1 -5.19 40.83 25.37
CA MET A 1 -4.60 40.62 26.71
C MET A 1 -5.66 40.02 27.64
N PHE A 2 -6.02 38.73 27.49
CA PHE A 2 -7.11 38.10 28.27
C PHE A 2 -6.85 36.63 28.66
N ALA A 3 -5.61 36.14 28.55
CA ALA A 3 -5.30 34.73 28.82
C ALA A 3 -4.98 34.41 30.30
N SER A 4 -4.79 35.43 31.16
CA SER A 4 -4.30 35.21 32.53
C SER A 4 -5.41 34.89 33.54
N ASN A 5 -6.63 35.40 33.34
CA ASN A 5 -7.70 35.26 34.34
C ASN A 5 -8.35 33.86 34.40
N GLY A 6 -8.27 33.07 33.32
CA GLY A 6 -8.84 31.72 33.31
C GLY A 6 -8.10 30.73 34.20
N VAL A 7 -6.77 30.85 34.29
CA VAL A 7 -5.92 29.95 35.10
C VAL A 7 -6.20 30.12 36.60
N PHE A 8 -6.40 31.36 37.06
CA PHE A 8 -6.74 31.63 38.46
C PHE A 8 -8.13 31.10 38.86
N ILE A 9 -9.09 31.08 37.93
CA ILE A 9 -10.44 30.57 38.20
C ILE A 9 -10.42 29.04 38.36
N VAL A 10 -9.67 28.32 37.52
CA VAL A 10 -9.57 26.85 37.61
C VAL A 10 -8.82 26.41 38.88
N ILE A 11 -7.79 27.16 39.29
CA ILE A 11 -7.08 26.93 40.55
C ILE A 11 -8.01 27.23 41.75
N GLY A 12 -8.81 28.30 41.68
CA GLY A 12 -9.77 28.66 42.73
C GLY A 12 -10.91 27.66 42.92
N ILE A 13 -11.40 27.02 41.84
CA ILE A 13 -12.45 26.00 41.91
C ILE A 13 -11.89 24.67 42.44
N SER A 14 -10.67 24.30 42.05
CA SER A 14 -10.00 23.08 42.53
C SER A 14 -9.65 23.14 44.03
N LEU A 15 -9.32 24.33 44.55
CA LEU A 15 -9.04 24.53 45.99
C LEU A 15 -10.28 24.58 46.87
N LYS A 16 -11.44 25.01 46.34
CA LYS A 16 -12.69 25.05 47.12
C LYS A 16 -13.34 23.68 47.32
N ASN A 17 -13.10 22.72 46.42
CA ASN A 17 -13.70 21.39 46.54
C ASN A 17 -12.91 20.40 47.41
N SER A 18 -11.68 20.70 47.84
CA SER A 18 -10.93 19.83 48.77
C SER A 18 -11.04 20.25 50.25
N VAL A 19 -11.70 21.38 50.55
CA VAL A 19 -11.79 21.95 51.91
C VAL A 19 -13.25 21.94 52.40
N LEU A 20 -13.84 20.76 52.48
CA LEU A 20 -15.10 20.54 53.22
C LEU A 20 -14.98 19.45 54.30
N ALA A 21 -13.74 19.17 54.73
CA ALA A 21 -13.48 18.45 55.98
C ALA A 21 -13.08 19.44 57.09
N SER A 22 -14.10 20.02 57.75
CA SER A 22 -14.13 20.46 59.15
C SER A 22 -12.81 21.01 59.78
N PRO A 23 -12.63 22.34 59.88
CA PRO A 23 -11.46 22.95 60.53
C PRO A 23 -11.49 22.96 62.07
N THR A 24 -12.58 22.55 62.73
CA THR A 24 -12.82 22.95 64.13
C THR A 24 -12.20 22.04 65.20
N ILE A 25 -11.49 20.96 64.86
CA ILE A 25 -10.94 20.01 65.84
C ILE A 25 -9.40 20.01 65.93
N TYR A 26 -8.68 20.62 64.99
CA TYR A 26 -7.20 20.56 64.96
C TYR A 26 -6.47 21.79 65.51
N GLU A 27 -7.17 22.85 65.94
CA GLU A 27 -6.52 24.11 66.33
C GLU A 27 -5.80 24.11 67.69
N ALA A 28 -5.99 23.11 68.56
CA ALA A 28 -5.44 23.17 69.93
C ALA A 28 -4.00 22.62 70.11
N LYS A 29 -3.31 22.12 69.06
CA LYS A 29 -1.98 21.49 69.22
C LYS A 29 -0.96 21.82 68.13
N ILE A 30 -1.12 22.92 67.39
CA ILE A 30 -0.24 23.33 66.27
C ILE A 30 0.67 24.49 66.68
N GLY A 31 1.42 24.30 67.78
CA GLY A 31 2.46 25.25 68.21
C GLY A 31 3.87 24.89 67.71
N ARG A 32 4.15 23.61 67.44
CA ARG A 32 5.52 23.10 67.24
C ARG A 32 5.77 22.40 65.90
N ASN A 33 4.75 22.26 65.05
CA ASN A 33 4.81 21.42 63.84
C ASN A 33 4.50 22.15 62.52
N ARG A 34 4.52 23.50 62.50
CA ARG A 34 4.21 24.31 61.30
C ARG A 34 5.20 24.06 60.15
N TYR A 35 6.47 23.81 60.46
CA TYR A 35 7.49 23.47 59.46
C TYR A 35 7.18 22.15 58.73
N ASN A 36 6.70 21.13 59.45
CA ASN A 36 6.33 19.84 58.86
C ASN A 36 5.11 19.97 57.93
N LEU A 37 4.14 20.82 58.29
CA LEU A 37 2.98 21.11 57.45
C LEU A 37 3.37 21.80 56.14
N ILE A 38 4.25 22.80 56.21
CA ILE A 38 4.77 23.50 55.02
C ILE A 38 5.53 22.53 54.11
N PHE A 39 6.37 21.66 54.69
CA PHE A 39 7.13 20.67 53.95
C PHE A 39 6.24 19.65 53.22
N VAL A 40 5.18 19.17 53.86
CA VAL A 40 4.23 18.24 53.22
C VAL A 40 3.50 18.94 52.07
N TYR A 41 3.06 20.19 52.25
CA TYR A 41 2.38 20.94 51.19
C TYR A 41 3.29 21.24 50.00
N THR A 42 4.56 21.59 50.22
CA THR A 42 5.52 21.78 49.13
C THR A 42 5.82 20.47 48.42
N LEU A 43 5.98 19.36 49.14
CA LEU A 43 6.21 18.04 48.56
C LEU A 43 5.02 17.59 47.68
N VAL A 44 3.79 17.75 48.17
CA VAL A 44 2.58 17.44 47.39
C VAL A 44 2.46 18.36 46.18
N SER A 45 2.75 19.66 46.33
CA SER A 45 2.69 20.62 45.20
C SER A 45 3.72 20.30 44.11
N VAL A 46 4.95 19.95 44.50
CA VAL A 46 6.00 19.51 43.58
C VAL A 46 5.58 18.21 42.90
N TRP A 47 5.02 17.25 43.64
CA TRP A 47 4.56 15.98 43.08
C TRP A 47 3.41 16.18 42.08
N VAL A 48 2.43 17.02 42.40
CA VAL A 48 1.32 17.36 41.49
C VAL A 48 1.83 18.08 40.23
N LEU A 49 2.80 18.99 40.36
CA LEU A 49 3.44 19.61 39.20
C LEU A 49 4.21 18.59 38.36
N LEU A 50 4.98 17.72 38.99
CA LEU A 50 5.84 16.75 38.30
C LEU A 50 4.99 15.68 37.59
N VAL A 51 4.02 15.09 38.27
CA VAL A 51 3.07 14.14 37.67
C VAL A 51 2.18 14.85 36.66
N GLY A 52 1.63 16.01 37.00
CA GLY A 52 0.70 16.74 36.14
C GLY A 52 1.32 17.27 34.86
N THR A 53 2.61 17.65 34.86
CA THR A 53 3.28 18.20 33.67
C THR A 53 4.12 17.17 32.93
N ILE A 54 4.95 16.39 33.63
CA ILE A 54 5.87 15.44 32.99
C ILE A 54 5.10 14.24 32.47
N MET A 55 4.20 13.66 33.28
CA MET A 55 3.48 12.45 32.87
C MET A 55 2.48 12.74 31.74
N THR A 56 1.81 13.90 31.76
CA THR A 56 0.90 14.29 30.68
C THR A 56 1.64 14.64 29.39
N ASN A 57 2.80 15.31 29.47
CA ASN A 57 3.64 15.56 28.30
C ASN A 57 4.21 14.26 27.74
N TRP A 58 4.65 13.33 28.60
CA TRP A 58 5.16 12.04 28.14
C TRP A 58 4.05 11.22 27.47
N TYR A 59 2.87 11.15 28.07
CA TYR A 59 1.71 10.49 27.47
C TYR A 59 1.35 11.10 26.11
N LYS A 60 1.35 12.44 26.00
CA LYS A 60 1.14 13.11 24.71
C LYS A 60 2.19 12.73 23.70
N THR A 61 3.48 12.77 24.04
CA THR A 61 4.57 12.42 23.13
C THR A 61 4.44 10.98 22.64
N SER A 62 4.20 10.03 23.53
CA SER A 62 4.00 8.62 23.16
C SER A 62 2.80 8.45 22.22
N PHE A 63 1.67 9.06 22.54
CA PHE A 63 0.48 8.94 21.69
C PHE A 63 0.64 9.66 20.35
N THR A 64 1.29 10.83 20.31
CA THR A 64 1.57 11.52 19.05
C THR A 64 2.62 10.80 18.21
N MET A 65 3.56 10.09 18.83
CA MET A 65 4.54 9.28 18.10
C MET A 65 3.85 8.13 17.37
N ASP A 66 2.95 7.42 18.06
CA ASP A 66 2.17 6.33 17.46
C ASP A 66 1.16 6.82 16.41
N LEU A 67 0.70 8.06 16.51
CA LEU A 67 -0.30 8.63 15.59
C LEU A 67 0.33 9.34 14.39
N ILE A 68 1.55 9.88 14.52
CA ILE A 68 2.24 10.61 13.45
C ILE A 68 3.16 9.70 12.64
N VAL A 69 3.79 8.70 13.28
CA VAL A 69 4.66 7.76 12.56
C VAL A 69 3.78 6.64 12.03
N PRO A 70 3.41 6.63 10.73
CA PRO A 70 2.68 5.49 10.19
C PRO A 70 3.54 4.25 10.39
N THR A 71 2.94 3.18 10.92
CA THR A 71 3.59 1.89 11.03
C THR A 71 4.08 1.47 9.65
N THR A 72 5.38 1.57 9.43
CA THR A 72 6.00 1.13 8.17
C THR A 72 6.05 -0.38 8.20
N TYR A 73 5.12 -1.01 7.48
CA TYR A 73 5.14 -2.45 7.29
C TYR A 73 6.21 -2.79 6.25
N HIS A 74 7.25 -3.50 6.69
CA HIS A 74 8.21 -4.09 5.77
C HIS A 74 7.64 -5.37 5.19
N SER A 75 7.82 -5.58 3.88
CA SER A 75 7.45 -6.83 3.25
C SER A 75 8.29 -7.98 3.84
N PRO A 76 7.69 -9.13 4.15
CA PRO A 76 8.44 -10.31 4.58
C PRO A 76 9.25 -10.94 3.44
N TRP A 77 9.00 -10.50 2.20
CA TRP A 77 9.67 -10.94 0.99
C TRP A 77 10.68 -9.90 0.50
N THR A 78 11.77 -10.39 -0.08
CA THR A 78 12.82 -9.58 -0.72
C THR A 78 12.59 -9.36 -2.21
N SER A 79 11.89 -10.30 -2.85
CA SER A 79 11.42 -10.23 -4.23
C SER A 79 9.99 -10.72 -4.33
N VAL A 80 9.23 -10.16 -5.27
CA VAL A 80 7.89 -10.63 -5.60
C VAL A 80 7.95 -12.09 -6.10
N MET A 81 9.06 -12.48 -6.74
CA MET A 81 9.27 -13.82 -7.28
C MET A 81 9.56 -14.87 -6.20
N ASP A 82 9.92 -14.47 -4.97
CA ASP A 82 10.16 -15.39 -3.85
C ASP A 82 8.85 -15.98 -3.31
N VAL A 83 7.70 -15.39 -3.66
CA VAL A 83 6.39 -15.80 -3.15
C VAL A 83 5.76 -16.84 -4.08
N GLU A 84 5.79 -18.11 -3.66
CA GLU A 84 5.18 -19.18 -4.44
C GLU A 84 3.66 -19.00 -4.59
N GLY A 85 3.20 -19.11 -5.84
CA GLY A 85 1.78 -19.01 -6.21
C GLY A 85 1.26 -17.56 -6.25
N ILE A 86 2.15 -16.56 -6.28
CA ILE A 86 1.74 -15.17 -6.41
C ILE A 86 1.18 -14.89 -7.81
N LYS A 87 0.04 -14.20 -7.84
CA LYS A 87 -0.53 -13.63 -9.06
C LYS A 87 -0.04 -12.19 -9.19
N ILE A 88 0.77 -11.91 -10.18
CA ILE A 88 1.29 -10.57 -10.44
C ILE A 88 0.36 -9.88 -11.42
N LEU A 89 -0.18 -8.74 -11.01
CA LEU A 89 -0.97 -7.84 -11.82
C LEU A 89 -0.06 -6.74 -12.35
N MET A 90 0.08 -6.66 -13.67
CA MET A 90 0.94 -5.66 -14.33
C MET A 90 0.10 -4.86 -15.33
N PRO A 91 0.14 -3.52 -15.32
CA PRO A 91 -0.73 -2.74 -16.19
C PRO A 91 -0.31 -2.78 -17.66
N PHE A 92 -1.29 -2.77 -18.57
CA PHE A 92 -1.02 -2.58 -19.99
C PHE A 92 -0.50 -1.16 -20.28
N GLN A 93 0.43 -1.07 -21.24
CA GLN A 93 0.78 0.20 -21.89
C GLN A 93 -0.41 0.66 -22.74
N ARG A 94 -1.26 1.53 -22.18
CA ARG A 94 -2.47 2.01 -22.83
C ARG A 94 -2.14 2.92 -24.02
N MET A 95 -2.08 2.37 -25.23
CA MET A 95 -2.42 3.14 -26.42
C MET A 95 -3.92 3.47 -26.36
N GLY A 96 -4.30 4.69 -26.76
CA GLY A 96 -5.60 5.30 -26.45
C GLY A 96 -6.81 4.38 -26.60
N GLU A 97 -7.73 4.43 -25.64
CA GLU A 97 -8.97 3.65 -25.58
C GLU A 97 -9.86 3.85 -26.83
N ASP A 98 -9.73 5.00 -27.49
CA ASP A 98 -10.39 5.30 -28.77
C ASP A 98 -9.85 4.44 -29.93
N VAL A 99 -8.58 4.01 -29.85
CA VAL A 99 -7.93 3.20 -30.90
C VAL A 99 -8.29 1.72 -30.76
N ALA A 100 -8.41 1.22 -29.52
CA ALA A 100 -8.81 -0.16 -29.24
C ALA A 100 -10.22 -0.49 -29.76
N ASN A 101 -11.15 0.46 -29.61
CA ASN A 101 -12.51 0.31 -30.12
C ASN A 101 -12.60 0.45 -31.65
N ALA A 102 -11.62 1.11 -32.28
CA ALA A 102 -11.60 1.33 -33.72
C ALA A 102 -11.01 0.14 -34.51
N TYR A 103 -10.18 -0.69 -33.88
CA TYR A 103 -9.46 -1.78 -34.55
C TYR A 103 -9.70 -3.13 -33.84
N PRO A 104 -10.67 -3.95 -34.32
CA PRO A 104 -10.81 -5.32 -33.84
C PRO A 104 -9.50 -6.08 -34.06
N GLY A 105 -8.93 -6.62 -32.98
CA GLY A 105 -7.62 -7.27 -32.97
C GLY A 105 -6.53 -6.53 -32.19
N LEU A 106 -6.75 -5.30 -31.74
CA LEU A 106 -5.75 -4.61 -30.92
C LEU A 106 -5.45 -5.36 -29.61
N ASP A 107 -6.46 -5.95 -28.97
CA ASP A 107 -6.29 -6.81 -27.79
C ASP A 107 -5.30 -7.96 -28.05
N TYR A 108 -5.39 -8.61 -29.21
CA TYR A 108 -4.47 -9.69 -29.56
C TYR A 108 -3.02 -9.20 -29.59
N ILE A 109 -2.78 -8.05 -30.23
CA ILE A 109 -1.44 -7.45 -30.32
C ILE A 109 -0.93 -7.07 -28.92
N LEU A 110 -1.75 -6.38 -28.11
CA LEU A 110 -1.36 -5.94 -26.78
C LEU A 110 -0.99 -7.10 -25.85
N TYR A 111 -1.82 -8.15 -25.83
CA TYR A 111 -1.55 -9.33 -25.03
C TYR A 111 -0.35 -10.10 -25.55
N ARG A 112 -0.19 -10.24 -26.88
CA ARG A 112 0.98 -10.86 -27.49
C ARG A 112 2.25 -10.12 -27.08
N ASP A 113 2.31 -8.82 -27.28
CA ASP A 113 3.48 -7.99 -26.98
C ASP A 113 3.81 -8.04 -25.48
N PHE A 114 2.80 -8.00 -24.61
CA PHE A 114 2.98 -8.14 -23.17
C PHE A 114 3.65 -9.47 -22.80
N TYR A 115 3.14 -10.58 -23.31
CA TYR A 115 3.69 -11.90 -23.01
C TYR A 115 5.03 -12.16 -23.71
N ASP A 116 5.26 -11.60 -24.89
CA ASP A 116 6.54 -11.69 -25.60
C ASP A 116 7.66 -11.02 -24.80
N ASN A 117 7.41 -9.83 -24.23
CA ASN A 117 8.35 -9.17 -23.32
C ASN A 117 8.67 -10.02 -22.08
N ILE A 118 7.66 -10.66 -21.48
CA ILE A 118 7.88 -11.58 -20.35
C ILE A 118 8.72 -12.79 -20.80
N LEU A 119 8.41 -13.36 -21.96
CA LEU A 119 9.10 -14.52 -22.53
C LEU A 119 10.59 -14.22 -22.74
N LEU A 120 10.90 -13.11 -23.43
CA LEU A 120 12.25 -12.65 -23.70
C LEU A 120 13.02 -12.40 -22.40
N ARG A 121 12.41 -11.69 -21.46
CA ARG A 121 13.04 -11.42 -20.16
C ARG A 121 13.33 -12.70 -19.37
N CYS A 122 12.39 -13.65 -19.38
CA CYS A 122 12.59 -14.94 -18.72
C CYS A 122 13.73 -15.72 -19.39
N HIS A 123 13.82 -15.68 -20.71
CA HIS A 123 14.90 -16.33 -21.45
C HIS A 123 16.27 -15.73 -21.13
N GLU A 124 16.41 -14.40 -21.10
CA GLU A 124 17.64 -13.71 -20.70
C GLU A 124 18.10 -14.13 -19.30
N ILE A 125 17.19 -14.10 -18.32
CA ILE A 125 17.49 -14.49 -16.94
C ILE A 125 17.84 -15.99 -16.88
N ALA A 126 17.14 -16.84 -17.63
CA ALA A 126 17.40 -18.28 -17.67
C ALA A 126 18.80 -18.60 -18.25
N GLN A 127 19.26 -17.83 -19.25
CA GLN A 127 20.58 -18.02 -19.87
C GLN A 127 21.72 -17.35 -19.10
N SER A 128 21.43 -16.40 -18.22
CA SER A 128 22.48 -15.72 -17.46
C SER A 128 23.34 -16.70 -16.65
N ASP A 129 24.64 -16.43 -16.62
CA ASP A 129 25.59 -17.09 -15.73
C ASP A 129 25.56 -16.38 -14.39
N VAL A 130 25.22 -17.13 -13.35
CA VAL A 130 24.83 -16.56 -12.06
C VAL A 130 25.57 -17.23 -10.92
N GLU A 131 26.21 -16.42 -10.07
CA GLU A 131 26.92 -16.89 -8.87
C GLU A 131 26.14 -16.63 -7.56
N ASN A 132 25.24 -15.64 -7.53
CA ASN A 132 24.50 -15.26 -6.32
C ASN A 132 23.21 -16.09 -6.12
N GLN A 133 22.97 -16.55 -4.89
CA GLN A 133 21.77 -17.30 -4.49
C GLN A 133 20.45 -16.62 -4.89
N ARG A 134 20.34 -15.29 -4.77
CA ARG A 134 19.12 -14.55 -5.15
C ARG A 134 18.86 -14.60 -6.65
N GLN A 135 19.90 -14.51 -7.45
CA GLN A 135 19.75 -14.57 -8.90
C GLN A 135 19.51 -16.04 -9.36
N MET A 136 19.94 -17.04 -8.58
CA MET A 136 19.60 -18.44 -8.83
C MET A 136 18.10 -18.70 -8.66
N SER A 137 17.44 -18.11 -7.64
CA SER A 137 15.98 -18.22 -7.51
C SER A 137 15.25 -17.56 -8.70
N TYR A 138 15.78 -16.45 -9.20
CA TYR A 138 15.27 -15.81 -10.43
C TYR A 138 15.42 -16.71 -11.64
N LYS A 139 16.59 -17.34 -11.83
CA LYS A 139 16.84 -18.28 -12.93
C LYS A 139 15.88 -19.47 -12.93
N ILE A 140 15.63 -20.06 -11.75
CA ILE A 140 14.66 -21.16 -11.59
C ILE A 140 13.25 -20.69 -11.97
N THR A 141 12.84 -19.53 -11.45
CA THR A 141 11.50 -18.99 -11.69
C THR A 141 11.31 -18.60 -13.15
N ALA A 142 12.30 -17.94 -13.74
CA ALA A 142 12.31 -17.55 -15.15
C ALA A 142 12.23 -18.78 -16.07
N THR A 143 13.01 -19.83 -15.80
CA THR A 143 12.94 -21.10 -16.55
C THR A 143 11.54 -21.72 -16.46
N ARG A 144 10.92 -21.69 -15.27
CA ARG A 144 9.55 -22.21 -15.09
C ARG A 144 8.53 -21.39 -15.91
N LEU A 145 8.62 -20.07 -15.86
CA LEU A 145 7.73 -19.18 -16.62
C LEU A 145 7.93 -19.35 -18.13
N LEU A 146 9.18 -19.45 -18.58
CA LEU A 146 9.55 -19.70 -19.97
C LEU A 146 8.91 -21.01 -20.49
N ASN A 147 9.04 -22.10 -19.73
CA ASN A 147 8.45 -23.40 -20.10
C ASN A 147 6.91 -23.39 -20.11
N LEU A 148 6.29 -22.54 -19.30
CA LEU A 148 4.83 -22.35 -19.33
C LEU A 148 4.39 -21.52 -20.53
N LEU A 149 5.15 -20.50 -20.92
CA LEU A 149 4.74 -19.50 -21.91
C LEU A 149 5.17 -19.85 -23.34
N ALA A 150 6.36 -20.40 -23.54
CA ALA A 150 6.91 -20.75 -24.86
C ALA A 150 5.96 -21.62 -25.72
N PRO A 151 5.24 -22.63 -25.18
CA PRO A 151 4.30 -23.42 -25.96
C PRO A 151 3.13 -22.60 -26.57
N HIS A 152 2.75 -21.47 -25.95
CA HIS A 152 1.72 -20.59 -26.48
C HIS A 152 2.18 -19.79 -27.70
N PHE A 153 3.48 -19.56 -27.83
CA PHE A 153 4.14 -19.02 -29.02
C PHE A 153 4.59 -20.12 -29.99
N GLY A 154 4.44 -21.38 -29.62
CA GLY A 154 4.92 -22.49 -30.44
C GLY A 154 6.43 -22.61 -30.51
N MET A 155 7.08 -22.16 -29.43
CA MET A 155 8.52 -22.21 -29.23
C MET A 155 8.89 -23.33 -28.25
N ASP A 156 10.14 -23.79 -28.33
CA ASP A 156 10.78 -24.58 -27.27
C ASP A 156 11.42 -23.67 -26.20
N SER A 157 12.09 -24.27 -25.21
CA SER A 157 12.79 -23.55 -24.14
C SER A 157 13.97 -22.70 -24.61
N ASN A 158 14.45 -22.92 -25.84
CA ASN A 158 15.54 -22.14 -26.46
C ASN A 158 15.01 -21.13 -27.47
N LEU A 159 13.69 -20.87 -27.45
CA LEU A 159 12.98 -19.99 -28.38
C LEU A 159 13.04 -20.43 -29.85
N ASN A 160 13.36 -21.69 -30.13
CA ASN A 160 13.25 -22.21 -31.49
C ASN A 160 11.77 -22.45 -31.82
N ILE A 161 11.36 -22.06 -33.02
CA ILE A 161 9.99 -22.29 -33.50
C ILE A 161 9.82 -23.78 -33.81
N VAL A 162 8.90 -24.43 -33.09
CA VAL A 162 8.56 -25.85 -33.27
C VAL A 162 7.19 -26.00 -33.95
N ASN A 163 6.27 -25.06 -33.74
CA ASN A 163 4.92 -25.12 -34.31
C ASN A 163 4.33 -23.71 -34.50
N LEU A 164 3.91 -23.37 -35.73
CA LEU A 164 3.35 -22.06 -36.05
C LEU A 164 1.86 -21.90 -35.68
N ASP A 165 1.14 -23.00 -35.45
CA ASP A 165 -0.30 -23.02 -35.17
C ASP A 165 -0.59 -23.03 -33.67
N ARG A 166 -0.08 -22.02 -32.95
CA ARG A 166 -0.33 -21.82 -31.51
C ARG A 166 -1.10 -20.54 -31.24
N THR A 167 -1.27 -20.23 -29.95
CA THR A 167 -2.07 -19.10 -29.46
C THR A 167 -1.63 -17.78 -30.06
N PHE A 168 -0.31 -17.53 -30.07
CA PHE A 168 0.28 -16.37 -30.70
C PHE A 168 0.99 -16.79 -31.99
N LYS A 169 0.39 -16.44 -33.12
CA LYS A 169 0.98 -16.59 -34.46
C LYS A 169 1.96 -15.45 -34.74
N PHE A 170 3.10 -15.81 -35.35
CA PHE A 170 4.11 -14.85 -35.78
C PHE A 170 3.71 -14.10 -37.05
N ASP A 171 2.98 -14.76 -37.93
CA ASP A 171 2.57 -14.22 -39.22
C ASP A 171 1.10 -13.79 -39.18
N TYR A 172 0.83 -12.61 -39.74
CA TYR A 172 -0.53 -12.11 -39.91
C TYR A 172 -1.01 -12.57 -41.28
N ASP A 173 -1.92 -13.53 -41.28
CA ASP A 173 -2.54 -14.00 -42.51
C ASP A 173 -3.32 -12.85 -43.18
N GLU A 174 -3.49 -12.88 -44.52
CA GLU A 174 -4.27 -11.87 -45.26
C GLU A 174 -5.73 -11.76 -44.75
N ASN A 175 -6.17 -12.79 -44.02
CA ASN A 175 -7.47 -12.90 -43.36
C ASN A 175 -7.64 -12.02 -42.11
N GLY A 176 -6.61 -11.27 -41.69
CA GLY A 176 -6.67 -10.31 -40.59
C GLY A 176 -6.26 -10.87 -39.22
N ILE A 177 -6.29 -9.99 -38.20
CA ILE A 177 -5.85 -10.32 -36.84
C ILE A 177 -6.90 -11.24 -36.17
N PRO A 178 -6.52 -12.42 -35.65
CA PRO A 178 -7.46 -13.31 -34.99
C PRO A 178 -7.99 -12.69 -33.69
N PRO A 179 -9.25 -12.98 -33.31
CA PRO A 179 -9.76 -12.58 -32.00
C PRO A 179 -8.98 -13.30 -30.89
N TYR A 180 -8.54 -12.56 -29.87
CA TYR A 180 -7.84 -13.12 -28.72
C TYR A 180 -8.81 -13.57 -27.63
N ASN A 181 -8.66 -14.82 -27.19
CA ASN A 181 -9.41 -15.33 -26.05
C ASN A 181 -8.61 -15.10 -24.76
N LYS A 182 -9.02 -14.09 -23.98
CA LYS A 182 -8.39 -13.69 -22.70
C LYS A 182 -8.31 -14.83 -21.67
N SER A 183 -9.19 -15.84 -21.76
CA SER A 183 -9.20 -16.97 -20.83
C SER A 183 -8.04 -17.94 -21.04
N LEU A 184 -7.34 -17.92 -22.18
CA LEU A 184 -6.29 -18.90 -22.51
C LEU A 184 -5.10 -18.87 -21.55
N LEU A 185 -4.75 -17.69 -21.05
CA LEU A 185 -3.62 -17.49 -20.14
C LEU A 185 -4.05 -17.11 -18.74
N HIS A 186 -5.33 -17.28 -18.37
CA HIS A 186 -5.82 -16.90 -17.04
C HIS A 186 -5.07 -17.58 -15.88
N ASN A 187 -4.54 -18.78 -16.11
CA ASN A 187 -3.78 -19.55 -15.12
C ASN A 187 -2.28 -19.18 -15.08
N PHE A 188 -1.82 -18.35 -16.00
CA PHE A 188 -0.45 -17.87 -15.97
C PHE A 188 -0.28 -16.90 -14.78
N PRO A 189 0.80 -17.01 -13.99
CA PRO A 189 0.93 -16.25 -12.75
C PRO A 189 1.04 -14.73 -12.97
N ILE A 190 1.52 -14.27 -14.13
CA ILE A 190 1.63 -12.85 -14.46
C ILE A 190 0.49 -12.46 -15.39
N GLN A 191 -0.49 -11.71 -14.87
CA GLN A 191 -1.63 -11.25 -15.63
C GLN A 191 -1.49 -9.76 -15.94
N PRO A 192 -1.79 -9.36 -17.18
CA PRO A 192 -1.92 -7.95 -17.46
C PRO A 192 -3.23 -7.42 -16.87
N VAL A 193 -3.25 -6.13 -16.56
CA VAL A 193 -4.40 -5.42 -15.99
C VAL A 193 -4.77 -4.23 -16.85
N GLU A 194 -6.07 -4.15 -17.17
CA GLU A 194 -6.68 -3.03 -17.87
C GLU A 194 -7.21 -2.02 -16.85
N TYR A 195 -6.71 -0.78 -16.89
CA TYR A 195 -7.29 0.30 -16.10
C TYR A 195 -8.39 0.99 -16.91
N ASN A 196 -9.59 0.41 -16.94
CA ASN A 196 -10.78 1.06 -17.49
C ASN A 196 -11.69 1.62 -16.36
N GLN A 197 -12.74 2.37 -16.75
CA GLN A 197 -13.64 3.06 -15.83
C GLN A 197 -14.45 2.10 -14.90
N GLY A 198 -14.62 0.83 -15.27
CA GLY A 198 -15.23 -0.22 -14.46
C GLY A 198 -14.22 -1.07 -13.68
N ASP A 199 -13.04 -1.31 -14.26
CA ASP A 199 -12.06 -2.28 -13.78
C ASP A 199 -11.27 -1.82 -12.57
N SER A 200 -11.25 -0.52 -12.27
CA SER A 200 -10.66 -0.03 -11.00
C SER A 200 -11.30 -0.74 -9.80
N TYR A 201 -12.60 -1.03 -9.87
CA TYR A 201 -13.29 -1.81 -8.85
C TYR A 201 -12.90 -3.29 -8.89
N GLU A 202 -12.70 -3.87 -10.07
CA GLU A 202 -12.29 -5.27 -10.22
C GLU A 202 -10.86 -5.53 -9.74
N ILE A 203 -9.95 -4.59 -9.98
CA ILE A 203 -8.57 -4.63 -9.48
C ILE A 203 -8.60 -4.56 -7.97
N LEU A 204 -9.34 -3.60 -7.40
CA LEU A 204 -9.52 -3.50 -5.95
C LEU A 204 -10.12 -4.78 -5.38
N LYS A 205 -11.18 -5.33 -6.00
CA LYS A 205 -11.79 -6.59 -5.58
C LYS A 205 -10.80 -7.77 -5.66
N THR A 206 -9.95 -7.81 -6.68
CA THR A 206 -8.93 -8.85 -6.84
C THR A 206 -7.84 -8.71 -5.78
N LEU A 207 -7.38 -7.49 -5.51
CA LEU A 207 -6.38 -7.19 -4.47
C LEU A 207 -6.93 -7.43 -3.06
N SER A 208 -8.21 -7.11 -2.82
CA SER A 208 -8.90 -7.35 -1.55
C SER A 208 -9.27 -8.82 -1.34
N SER A 209 -9.20 -9.67 -2.37
CA SER A 209 -9.39 -11.11 -2.16
C SER A 209 -8.22 -11.68 -1.35
N CYS A 210 -8.47 -12.68 -0.49
CA CYS A 210 -7.45 -13.32 0.35
C CYS A 210 -6.38 -14.14 -0.43
N GLY A 211 -6.17 -13.84 -1.71
CA GLY A 211 -5.15 -14.47 -2.55
C GLY A 211 -3.77 -13.84 -2.36
N LYS A 212 -2.73 -14.60 -2.73
CA LYS A 212 -1.39 -14.04 -2.91
C LYS A 212 -1.38 -13.25 -4.22
N VAL A 213 -1.71 -11.96 -4.15
CA VAL A 213 -1.74 -11.08 -5.33
C VAL A 213 -0.76 -9.92 -5.10
N ALA A 214 0.03 -9.60 -6.12
CA ALA A 214 0.89 -8.41 -6.14
C ALA A 214 0.45 -7.49 -7.28
N LEU A 215 0.37 -6.19 -7.00
CA LEU A 215 0.28 -5.17 -8.02
C LEU A 215 1.68 -4.61 -8.29
N LEU A 216 2.09 -4.62 -9.54
CA LEU A 216 3.38 -4.10 -9.97
C LEU A 216 3.15 -2.81 -10.77
N ASP A 217 3.60 -1.68 -10.22
CA ASP A 217 3.41 -0.34 -10.79
C ASP A 217 4.59 0.56 -10.37
N THR A 218 4.59 1.81 -10.82
CA THR A 218 5.58 2.83 -10.43
C THR A 218 5.53 3.12 -8.93
N ASP A 219 6.70 3.41 -8.34
CA ASP A 219 6.82 3.78 -6.92
C ASP A 219 5.85 4.90 -6.50
N GLU A 220 5.62 5.87 -7.40
CA GLU A 220 4.71 6.98 -7.16
C GLU A 220 3.25 6.52 -7.08
N ASN A 221 2.82 5.64 -7.98
CA ASN A 221 1.47 5.10 -7.99
C ASN A 221 1.24 4.19 -6.78
N ILE A 222 2.20 3.32 -6.46
CA ILE A 222 2.14 2.45 -5.27
C ILE A 222 2.04 3.30 -4.00
N LYS A 223 2.84 4.36 -3.85
CA LYS A 223 2.75 5.28 -2.70
C LYS A 223 1.40 5.98 -2.60
N LYS A 224 0.78 6.34 -3.74
CA LYS A 224 -0.54 7.00 -3.77
C LYS A 224 -1.68 6.03 -3.42
N ILE A 225 -1.62 4.78 -3.86
CA ILE A 225 -2.72 3.81 -3.69
C ILE A 225 -2.65 3.04 -2.37
N THR A 226 -1.44 2.81 -1.82
CA THR A 226 -1.26 1.99 -0.60
C THR A 226 -2.10 2.47 0.60
N PRO A 227 -2.16 3.78 0.94
CA PRO A 227 -2.99 4.24 2.06
C PRO A 227 -4.47 3.89 1.88
N PHE A 228 -4.96 3.92 0.64
CA PHE A 228 -6.34 3.58 0.31
C PHE A 228 -6.59 2.08 0.42
N LEU A 229 -5.67 1.25 -0.08
CA LEU A 229 -5.77 -0.21 0.05
C LEU A 229 -5.77 -0.65 1.51
N ASN A 230 -5.01 0.04 2.37
CA ASN A 230 -4.92 -0.25 3.81
C ASN A 230 -6.10 0.29 4.62
N ASP A 231 -6.95 1.14 4.04
CA ASP A 231 -8.20 1.62 4.65
C ASP A 231 -9.37 0.71 4.23
N ASN A 232 -9.29 -0.57 4.61
CA ASN A 232 -10.29 -1.57 4.28
C ASN A 232 -10.95 -2.16 5.55
N PRO A 233 -12.25 -2.51 5.50
CA PRO A 233 -12.98 -3.04 6.67
C PRO A 233 -12.48 -4.42 7.13
N GLU A 234 -11.75 -5.13 6.27
CA GLU A 234 -11.20 -6.45 6.54
C GLU A 234 -9.86 -6.40 7.30
N ASN A 235 -9.30 -5.19 7.51
CA ASN A 235 -7.99 -4.95 8.12
C ASN A 235 -6.84 -5.69 7.43
N VAL A 236 -6.93 -5.91 6.12
CA VAL A 236 -5.84 -6.47 5.32
C VAL A 236 -4.75 -5.42 5.15
N VAL A 237 -3.51 -5.78 5.46
CA VAL A 237 -2.36 -4.88 5.33
C VAL A 237 -1.61 -5.20 4.05
N PHE A 238 -1.66 -4.26 3.10
CA PHE A 238 -0.86 -4.24 1.90
C PHE A 238 0.50 -3.62 2.19
N VAL A 239 1.54 -4.33 1.76
CA VAL A 239 2.94 -3.93 1.91
C VAL A 239 3.53 -3.61 0.54
N SER A 240 4.22 -2.48 0.44
CA SER A 240 4.97 -2.10 -0.76
C SER A 240 6.43 -2.51 -0.61
N GLY A 241 7.00 -3.14 -1.63
CA GLY A 241 8.44 -3.38 -1.75
C GLY A 241 9.00 -2.64 -2.96
N THR A 242 10.27 -2.25 -2.89
CA THR A 242 11.01 -1.64 -4.02
C THR A 242 12.26 -2.44 -4.34
N GLY A 243 12.77 -2.32 -5.57
CA GLY A 243 14.07 -2.88 -5.95
C GLY A 243 14.07 -4.36 -6.31
N ASP A 244 12.97 -4.88 -6.85
CA ASP A 244 13.00 -6.19 -7.51
C ASP A 244 13.61 -6.06 -8.90
N SER A 245 14.78 -6.67 -9.11
CA SER A 245 15.51 -6.57 -10.37
C SER A 245 15.06 -7.56 -11.45
N PHE A 246 14.10 -8.43 -11.12
CA PHE A 246 13.53 -9.35 -12.10
C PHE A 246 12.86 -8.58 -13.25
N PHE A 247 12.15 -7.50 -12.91
CA PHE A 247 11.47 -6.60 -13.84
C PHE A 247 12.16 -5.22 -13.88
N ASN A 248 13.42 -5.16 -14.31
CA ASN A 248 14.20 -3.92 -14.37
C ASN A 248 13.67 -2.90 -15.40
N GLU A 249 13.19 -3.40 -16.54
CA GLU A 249 12.68 -2.59 -17.65
C GLU A 249 11.21 -2.92 -17.85
N MET A 250 10.40 -2.66 -16.83
CA MET A 250 9.01 -2.38 -17.16
C MET A 250 9.03 -1.05 -17.89
N THR A 251 8.65 -1.06 -19.16
CA THR A 251 8.30 0.15 -19.90
C THR A 251 7.16 0.80 -19.14
N ALA A 252 7.54 1.65 -18.17
CA ALA A 252 6.61 2.47 -17.45
C ALA A 252 5.82 3.28 -18.47
N TRP A 253 4.58 3.58 -18.11
CA TRP A 253 3.64 4.30 -18.95
C TRP A 253 4.35 5.44 -19.69
N ILE A 254 4.28 5.45 -21.02
CA ILE A 254 4.37 6.73 -21.74
C ILE A 254 3.03 7.41 -21.50
N LEU A 255 2.89 8.01 -20.33
CA LEU A 255 1.87 9.01 -20.10
C LEU A 255 2.25 10.18 -20.99
N PHE A 256 1.60 10.29 -22.15
CA PHE A 256 1.41 11.62 -22.70
C PHE A 256 0.71 12.42 -21.59
N PRO A 257 1.23 13.58 -21.16
CA PRO A 257 0.55 14.43 -20.20
C PRO A 257 -0.73 14.96 -20.85
N VAL A 258 -1.79 14.15 -20.81
CA VAL A 258 -3.13 14.60 -21.13
C VAL A 258 -3.62 15.29 -19.87
N ARG A 259 -3.70 16.63 -19.91
CA ARG A 259 -4.49 17.38 -18.92
C ARG A 259 -5.82 16.65 -18.79
N ASP A 260 -6.21 16.29 -17.56
CA ASP A 260 -7.46 15.56 -17.26
C ASP A 260 -7.43 14.03 -17.41
N SER A 261 -6.28 13.39 -17.17
CA SER A 261 -6.21 11.93 -16.96
C SER A 261 -7.22 11.45 -15.92
N TYR A 262 -8.11 10.53 -16.32
CA TYR A 262 -9.22 10.02 -15.52
C TYR A 262 -8.78 9.32 -14.23
N ALA A 263 -7.64 8.61 -14.24
CA ALA A 263 -7.08 7.99 -13.05
C ALA A 263 -6.64 9.05 -12.02
N GLU A 264 -6.05 10.16 -12.48
CA GLU A 264 -5.71 11.31 -11.64
C GLU A 264 -6.97 12.03 -11.12
N GLN A 265 -7.99 12.18 -11.97
CA GLN A 265 -9.26 12.81 -11.60
C GLN A 265 -10.05 11.97 -10.59
N ARG A 266 -10.11 10.64 -10.70
CA ARG A 266 -10.78 9.79 -9.70
C ARG A 266 -10.00 9.72 -8.40
N LEU A 267 -8.66 9.66 -8.42
CA LEU A 267 -7.86 9.85 -7.20
C LEU A 267 -8.19 11.21 -6.54
N LYS A 268 -8.32 12.29 -7.32
CA LYS A 268 -8.75 13.62 -6.82
C LYS A 268 -10.22 13.71 -6.37
N ILE A 269 -11.15 13.03 -7.04
CA ILE A 269 -12.59 13.06 -6.74
C ILE A 269 -12.88 12.20 -5.50
N THR A 270 -12.22 11.05 -5.34
CA THR A 270 -12.27 10.25 -4.11
C THR A 270 -11.61 11.00 -2.94
N MET A 271 -10.55 11.80 -3.18
CA MET A 271 -9.99 12.73 -2.18
C MET A 271 -10.95 13.87 -1.77
N ARG A 272 -12.03 14.15 -2.51
CA ARG A 272 -13.02 15.18 -2.16
C ARG A 272 -14.28 14.65 -1.48
N ILE A 273 -14.55 13.34 -1.53
CA ILE A 273 -15.69 12.72 -0.83
C ILE A 273 -15.15 11.99 0.39
N GLY A 274 -14.79 12.77 1.42
CA GLY A 274 -14.19 12.25 2.65
C GLY A 274 -14.09 13.28 3.76
N HIS A 275 -15.03 14.22 3.83
CA HIS A 275 -15.24 15.02 5.04
C HIS A 275 -16.68 14.84 5.51
N ILE A 276 -16.92 13.81 6.32
CA ILE A 276 -18.07 13.75 7.23
C ILE A 276 -17.53 13.26 8.59
N PRO A 277 -17.64 14.07 9.66
CA PRO A 277 -17.18 13.69 10.98
C PRO A 277 -18.24 12.86 11.69
N ARG A 278 -17.87 11.79 12.39
CA ARG A 278 -18.62 11.28 13.56
C ARG A 278 -17.79 10.25 14.33
N LYS A 279 -17.32 10.65 15.52
CA LYS A 279 -17.96 10.53 16.84
C LYS A 279 -17.67 9.17 17.48
N LYS A 280 -16.80 9.22 18.48
CA LYS A 280 -16.68 8.22 19.54
C LYS A 280 -18.06 7.91 20.12
N GLN A 281 -18.40 6.63 20.22
CA GLN A 281 -19.29 6.11 21.24
C GLN A 281 -18.69 4.81 21.77
N PHE A 282 -18.26 4.86 23.02
CA PHE A 282 -17.96 3.69 23.83
C PHE A 282 -19.25 3.28 24.57
N HIS A 283 -19.63 2.02 24.42
CA HIS A 283 -20.47 1.20 25.31
C HIS A 283 -19.84 -0.20 25.15
N VAL A 284 -19.40 -0.95 26.16
CA VAL A 284 -19.56 -0.95 27.63
C VAL A 284 -18.17 -1.17 28.25
#